data_AF-A0A022Y2I7-F1
#
_entry.id   AF-A0A022Y2I7-F1
#
_cell.length_a   1.000
_cell.length_b   1.000
_cell.length_c   1.000
_cell.angle_alpha   90.00
_cell.angle_beta   90.00
_cell.angle_gamma   90.00
#
_symmetry.space_group_name_H-M   'P 1'
#
loop_
_entity.id
_entity.type
_entity.pdbx_description
1 polymer ?
#
loop_
_entity_poly.entity_id
_entity_poly.type
_entity_poly.pdbx_seq_one_letter_code
_entity_poly.pdbx_strand_id
1 'polypeptide(L)'
;MKNDPFPFSDAPSTMSSKPLAPPTPSLIELPTCPVCLERMDETSGLLTILCQHVFHCTCLQRWKGSGCPVCRYTQDDLGKRNVNFAMDEGPSECSVCHSEVNLWICLICGNIGCGRYDGAHAFDHYKETSHSFAMDLTSQRVWDYLGDGYVHRIIQGKSDGKLLELPARGDSALDPPDWSDAVPREKFENISVEYTHLLTSQLESQRVYFEEQVERAADKASKASASAISAQEAAERLARDMEKLQSQYDSLTRETIPSLERDKARAERRAEKFESMSRTMEKQWREEKTMNASLMERVEFLDAEVSKLKAANEDLAEQNRDLTFFISGTERLKNQGEDVVEGTVSVPDPPTSSSKRKGKRKAKK
;
A
#
# COMPACT_ATOMS: atom_id res chain seq x y z
N MET A 1 39.47 -25.34 29.74
CA MET A 1 38.76 -25.01 31.00
C MET A 1 37.84 -23.84 30.68
N LYS A 2 36.52 -23.88 30.75
CA LYS A 2 35.48 -24.85 31.12
C LYS A 2 34.27 -24.38 30.26
N ASN A 3 33.76 -25.18 29.34
CA ASN A 3 32.59 -26.03 29.53
C ASN A 3 31.45 -25.31 30.28
N ASP A 4 30.60 -24.60 29.53
CA ASP A 4 29.26 -24.24 29.99
C ASP A 4 28.34 -25.47 29.86
N PRO A 5 27.72 -25.94 30.96
CA PRO A 5 26.98 -27.20 30.98
C PRO A 5 25.47 -26.97 31.10
N PHE A 6 24.84 -26.37 30.08
CA PHE A 6 23.36 -26.36 29.97
C PHE A 6 22.91 -26.39 28.50
N PRO A 7 22.68 -27.57 27.91
CA PRO A 7 21.94 -27.68 26.66
C PRO A 7 20.45 -27.75 27.00
N PHE A 8 19.72 -26.64 26.90
CA PHE A 8 18.26 -26.71 26.96
C PHE A 8 17.72 -27.07 25.58
N SER A 9 17.29 -28.33 25.52
CA SER A 9 16.61 -29.04 24.46
C SER A 9 15.56 -28.21 23.72
N ASP A 10 15.72 -28.14 22.40
CA ASP A 10 14.61 -27.91 21.47
C ASP A 10 13.58 -29.04 21.65
N ALA A 11 12.34 -28.66 21.96
CA ALA A 11 11.17 -29.52 21.80
C ALA A 11 10.11 -28.76 20.98
N PRO A 12 9.60 -29.33 19.87
CA PRO A 12 8.64 -28.66 19.01
C PRO A 12 7.24 -28.76 19.63
N SER A 13 6.69 -27.62 20.05
CA SER A 13 5.27 -27.52 20.41
C SER A 13 4.46 -27.19 19.16
N THR A 14 3.88 -28.22 18.54
CA THR A 14 2.96 -28.07 17.42
C THR A 14 1.52 -27.84 17.90
N MET A 15 0.84 -26.90 17.22
CA MET A 15 -0.61 -26.72 17.05
C MET A 15 -1.41 -25.94 18.12
N SER A 16 -1.63 -24.65 17.84
CA SER A 16 -2.98 -24.07 17.90
C SER A 16 -3.07 -22.84 17.00
N SER A 17 -3.54 -23.05 15.77
CA SER A 17 -3.85 -22.01 14.79
C SER A 17 -5.18 -21.33 15.15
N LYS A 18 -5.19 -20.53 16.21
CA LYS A 18 -6.20 -19.50 16.45
C LYS A 18 -5.46 -18.19 16.69
N PRO A 19 -5.83 -17.08 16.01
CA PRO A 19 -5.25 -15.79 16.33
C PRO A 19 -5.53 -15.48 17.80
N LEU A 20 -4.49 -15.09 18.54
CA LEU A 20 -4.64 -14.59 19.91
C LEU A 20 -5.71 -13.48 19.88
N ALA A 21 -6.68 -13.58 20.78
CA ALA A 21 -7.66 -12.53 20.99
C ALA A 21 -6.91 -11.21 21.26
N PRO A 22 -7.34 -10.08 20.67
CA PRO A 22 -6.69 -8.80 20.93
C PRO A 22 -6.70 -8.53 22.44
N PRO A 23 -5.63 -7.91 22.99
CA PRO A 23 -5.53 -7.65 24.41
C PRO A 23 -6.74 -6.82 24.84
N THR A 24 -7.56 -7.37 25.73
CA THR A 24 -8.67 -6.64 26.35
C THR A 24 -8.09 -5.40 27.02
N PRO A 25 -8.43 -4.18 26.57
CA PRO A 25 -7.94 -2.99 27.22
C PRO A 25 -8.62 -2.89 28.59
N SER A 26 -7.83 -2.52 29.60
CA SER A 26 -8.25 -2.12 30.97
C SER A 26 -8.78 -3.20 31.92
N LEU A 27 -7.89 -4.05 32.43
CA LEU A 27 -7.99 -4.50 33.83
C LEU A 27 -6.77 -3.96 34.56
N ILE A 28 -6.87 -2.72 35.04
CA ILE A 28 -5.95 -2.18 36.03
C ILE A 28 -6.27 -2.91 37.33
N GLU A 29 -5.33 -3.69 37.86
CA GLU A 29 -5.44 -4.29 39.19
C GLU A 29 -5.59 -3.15 40.22
N LEU A 30 -6.81 -2.93 40.70
CA LEU A 30 -7.09 -1.92 41.72
C LEU A 30 -6.44 -2.35 43.04
N PRO A 31 -5.75 -1.43 43.75
CA PRO A 31 -5.10 -1.72 45.02
C PRO A 31 -6.11 -2.22 46.07
N THR A 32 -5.67 -3.08 46.98
CA THR A 32 -6.50 -3.61 48.07
C THR A 32 -6.41 -2.73 49.31
N CYS A 33 -7.52 -2.60 50.03
CA CYS A 33 -7.57 -1.81 51.26
C CYS A 33 -6.75 -2.51 52.37
N PRO A 34 -5.74 -1.86 52.99
CA PRO A 34 -4.91 -2.49 54.03
C PRO A 34 -5.65 -2.83 55.34
N VAL A 35 -6.89 -2.34 55.50
CA VAL A 35 -7.69 -2.52 56.72
C VAL A 35 -8.67 -3.69 56.59
N CYS A 36 -9.40 -3.80 55.47
CA CYS A 36 -10.37 -4.89 55.24
C CYS A 36 -9.91 -5.91 54.20
N LEU A 37 -8.79 -5.68 53.50
CA LEU A 37 -8.21 -6.53 52.45
C LEU A 37 -9.10 -6.72 51.20
N GLU A 38 -10.20 -5.99 51.08
CA GLU A 38 -11.07 -5.98 49.90
C GLU A 38 -10.50 -5.09 48.78
N ARG A 39 -10.89 -5.37 47.54
CA ARG A 39 -10.54 -4.54 46.37
C ARG A 39 -11.16 -3.15 46.54
N MET A 40 -10.37 -2.09 46.38
CA MET A 40 -10.85 -0.71 46.44
C MET A 40 -11.58 -0.37 45.15
N ASP A 41 -12.88 -0.63 45.14
CA ASP A 41 -13.78 -0.25 44.05
C ASP A 41 -14.25 1.21 44.17
N GLU A 42 -14.66 1.82 43.06
CA GLU A 42 -15.08 3.22 43.02
C GLU A 42 -16.36 3.48 43.82
N THR A 43 -17.12 2.43 44.14
CA THR A 43 -18.36 2.49 44.92
C THR A 43 -18.13 2.61 46.43
N SER A 44 -16.96 2.24 46.94
CA SER A 44 -16.67 2.17 48.39
C SER A 44 -15.95 3.41 48.93
N GLY A 45 -16.38 4.61 48.53
CA GLY A 45 -16.02 5.89 49.17
C GLY A 45 -14.59 5.97 49.71
N LEU A 46 -13.62 6.17 48.83
CA LEU A 46 -12.19 6.13 49.17
C LEU A 46 -11.72 7.44 49.81
N LEU A 47 -10.94 7.32 50.89
CA LEU A 47 -10.34 8.42 51.61
C LEU A 47 -8.81 8.31 51.58
N THR A 48 -8.17 9.34 51.04
CA THR A 48 -6.70 9.45 51.04
C THR A 48 -6.28 10.41 52.14
N ILE A 49 -5.42 9.95 53.05
CA ILE A 49 -4.85 10.79 54.11
C ILE A 49 -3.51 11.38 53.66
N LEU A 50 -2.99 12.40 54.37
CA LEU A 50 -1.85 13.23 53.94
C LEU A 50 -0.56 12.46 53.58
N CYS A 51 -0.36 11.27 54.13
CA CYS A 51 0.73 10.36 53.77
C CYS A 51 0.49 9.55 52.48
N GLN A 52 -0.52 9.94 51.68
CA GLN A 52 -0.92 9.33 50.40
C GLN A 52 -1.35 7.84 50.46
N HIS A 53 -1.71 7.36 51.65
CA HIS A 53 -2.34 6.04 51.79
C HIS A 53 -3.85 6.16 51.64
N VAL A 54 -4.44 5.22 50.90
CA VAL A 54 -5.85 5.21 50.54
C VAL A 54 -6.58 4.09 51.29
N PHE A 55 -7.76 4.39 51.81
CA PHE A 55 -8.58 3.46 52.58
C PHE A 55 -10.06 3.66 52.24
N HIS A 56 -10.92 2.67 52.51
CA HIS A 56 -12.37 2.92 52.55
C HIS A 56 -12.69 3.87 53.72
N CYS A 57 -13.61 4.82 53.52
CA CYS A 57 -14.03 5.77 54.54
C CYS A 57 -14.51 5.08 55.83
N THR A 58 -15.27 3.99 55.69
CA THR A 58 -15.73 3.14 56.80
C THR A 58 -14.59 2.49 57.58
N CYS A 59 -13.52 2.10 56.89
CA CYS A 59 -12.35 1.48 57.49
C CYS A 59 -11.53 2.47 58.30
N LEU A 60 -11.39 3.71 57.83
CA LEU A 60 -10.68 4.76 58.58
C LEU A 60 -11.53 5.27 59.77
N GLN A 61 -12.85 5.39 59.63
CA GLN A 61 -13.72 5.81 60.74
C GLN A 61 -13.75 4.81 61.91
N ARG A 62 -13.67 3.50 61.61
CA ARG A 62 -13.61 2.45 62.65
C ARG A 62 -12.24 2.35 63.32
N TRP A 63 -11.21 2.97 62.75
CA TRP A 63 -9.87 2.98 63.32
C TRP A 63 -9.81 3.95 64.51
N LYS A 64 -9.51 3.43 65.71
CA LYS A 64 -9.51 4.20 66.97
C LYS A 64 -8.33 5.18 67.14
N GLY A 65 -7.40 5.26 66.18
CA GLY A 65 -6.21 6.11 66.25
C GLY A 65 -6.25 7.30 65.28
N SER A 66 -5.67 8.45 65.65
CA SER A 66 -5.53 9.64 64.78
C SER A 66 -4.42 9.51 63.71
N GLY A 67 -3.86 8.31 63.53
CA GLY A 67 -2.71 8.06 62.67
C GLY A 67 -3.02 7.06 61.55
N CYS A 68 -2.24 7.16 60.46
CA CYS A 68 -2.31 6.24 59.33
C CYS A 68 -2.09 4.78 59.76
N PRO A 69 -2.96 3.83 59.39
CA PRO A 69 -2.75 2.39 59.66
C PRO A 69 -1.47 1.81 59.02
N VAL A 70 -1.03 2.38 57.88
CA VAL A 70 0.10 1.88 57.10
C VAL A 70 1.43 2.45 57.58
N CYS A 71 1.50 3.76 57.80
CA CYS A 71 2.77 4.44 58.14
C CYS A 71 2.78 5.10 59.52
N ARG A 72 1.70 5.00 60.30
CA ARG A 72 1.51 5.60 61.64
C ARG A 72 1.68 7.13 61.70
N TYR A 73 1.78 7.80 60.56
CA TYR A 73 1.81 9.26 60.48
C TYR A 73 0.56 9.86 61.13
N THR A 74 0.74 10.69 62.16
CA THR A 74 -0.33 11.39 62.89
C THR A 74 -0.23 12.88 62.57
N GLN A 75 -1.38 13.53 62.33
CA GLN A 75 -1.45 14.97 62.05
C GLN A 75 -0.96 15.85 63.23
N ASP A 76 -0.81 15.27 64.42
CA ASP A 76 -0.36 15.98 65.63
C ASP A 76 1.10 16.48 65.54
N ASP A 77 1.88 15.89 64.63
CA ASP A 77 3.28 16.28 64.39
C ASP A 77 3.42 17.55 63.54
N LEU A 78 2.41 17.96 62.76
CA LEU A 78 2.50 19.21 61.97
C LEU A 78 2.33 20.46 62.84
N GLY A 79 1.50 20.38 63.89
CA GLY A 79 1.33 21.45 64.87
C GLY A 79 2.57 21.63 65.75
N LYS A 80 3.36 20.57 65.98
CA LYS A 80 4.57 20.61 66.82
C LYS A 80 5.87 20.75 66.03
N ARG A 81 5.93 20.32 64.77
CA ARG A 81 7.13 20.47 63.92
C ARG A 81 7.21 21.82 63.21
N ASN A 82 6.09 22.50 62.96
CA ASN A 82 6.10 23.84 62.38
C ASN A 82 6.39 24.96 63.42
N VAL A 83 6.60 24.59 64.68
CA VAL A 83 6.96 25.50 65.80
C VAL A 83 8.33 25.15 66.40
N ASN A 84 9.04 24.16 65.87
CA ASN A 84 10.33 23.70 66.42
C ASN A 84 11.48 23.77 65.39
N PHE A 85 11.61 24.92 64.71
CA PHE A 85 12.92 25.40 64.29
C PHE A 85 13.42 26.40 65.35
N ALA A 86 14.26 25.88 66.24
CA ALA A 86 15.23 26.54 67.10
C ALA A 86 14.99 28.03 67.51
N MET A 87 14.88 28.19 68.84
CA MET A 87 15.39 29.29 69.67
C MET A 87 14.37 30.37 70.10
N ASP A 88 14.28 30.47 71.42
CA ASP A 88 13.66 31.51 72.27
C ASP A 88 12.19 31.31 72.70
N GLU A 89 12.00 31.25 74.03
CA GLU A 89 10.69 31.26 74.70
C GLU A 89 10.04 32.64 74.54
N GLY A 90 9.52 32.92 73.34
CA GLY A 90 8.74 34.12 73.06
C GLY A 90 7.32 33.75 72.61
N PRO A 91 6.27 34.47 73.02
CA PRO A 91 4.96 34.35 72.39
C PRO A 91 5.09 34.67 70.90
N SER A 92 4.41 33.91 70.04
CA SER A 92 4.29 34.27 68.62
C SER A 92 3.76 35.70 68.56
N GLU A 93 4.48 36.59 67.88
CA GLU A 93 4.14 38.01 67.77
C GLU A 93 4.29 38.48 66.31
N CYS A 94 3.63 39.58 65.98
CA CYS A 94 3.76 40.18 64.65
C CYS A 94 5.17 40.75 64.44
N SER A 95 5.81 40.42 63.31
CA SER A 95 7.19 40.85 63.00
C SER A 95 7.38 42.37 62.84
N VAL A 96 6.30 43.14 62.74
CA VAL A 96 6.34 44.60 62.53
C VAL A 96 5.89 45.38 63.77
N CYS A 97 4.77 44.99 64.38
CA CYS A 97 4.20 45.72 65.53
C CYS A 97 4.24 44.96 66.86
N HIS A 98 4.78 43.75 66.89
CA HIS A 98 4.88 42.92 68.10
C HIS A 98 3.52 42.69 68.80
N SER A 99 2.41 42.69 68.05
CA SER A 99 1.11 42.27 68.57
C SER A 99 1.09 40.76 68.78
N GLU A 100 0.52 40.29 69.89
CA GLU A 100 0.35 38.87 70.20
C GLU A 100 -1.06 38.35 69.83
N VAL A 101 -1.94 39.24 69.37
CA VAL A 101 -3.38 38.95 69.12
C VAL A 101 -3.68 38.96 67.62
N ASN A 102 -4.58 38.08 67.19
CA ASN A 102 -5.04 37.90 65.80
C ASN A 102 -3.88 37.73 64.81
N LEU A 103 -3.08 36.70 65.03
CA LEU A 103 -1.88 36.44 64.26
C LEU A 103 -2.13 35.51 63.09
N TRP A 104 -1.56 35.91 61.95
CA TRP A 104 -1.67 35.22 60.68
C TRP A 104 -0.27 34.83 60.21
N ILE A 105 -0.05 33.54 59.97
CA ILE A 105 1.20 33.04 59.43
C ILE A 105 1.08 32.84 57.92
N CYS A 106 2.01 33.40 57.16
CA CYS A 106 2.11 33.17 55.72
C CYS A 106 2.51 31.72 55.44
N LEU A 107 1.71 30.99 54.65
CA LEU A 107 1.99 29.58 54.34
C LEU A 107 3.13 29.38 53.32
N ILE A 108 3.56 30.46 52.67
CA ILE A 108 4.61 30.40 51.64
C ILE A 108 5.99 30.63 52.26
N CYS A 109 6.11 31.55 53.22
CA CYS A 109 7.43 31.93 53.79
C CYS A 109 7.49 31.95 55.32
N GLY A 110 6.38 31.67 56.02
CA GLY A 110 6.36 31.63 57.48
C GLY A 110 6.37 32.99 58.20
N ASN A 111 6.27 34.12 57.48
CA ASN A 111 6.19 35.44 58.14
C ASN A 111 4.88 35.57 58.94
N ILE A 112 4.95 36.12 60.15
CA ILE A 112 3.81 36.30 61.06
C ILE A 112 3.38 37.77 61.05
N GLY A 113 2.16 38.03 60.59
CA GLY A 113 1.55 39.36 60.54
C GLY A 113 0.28 39.44 61.38
N CYS A 114 -0.06 40.62 61.89
CA CYS A 114 -1.35 40.84 62.53
C CYS A 114 -2.49 40.97 61.49
N GLY A 115 -3.69 40.64 61.92
CA GLY A 115 -4.89 40.61 61.09
C GLY A 115 -5.33 41.97 60.57
N ARG A 116 -6.28 41.95 59.62
CA ARG A 116 -6.81 43.15 58.95
C ARG A 116 -7.39 44.20 59.90
N TYR A 117 -7.93 43.78 61.04
CA TYR A 117 -8.59 44.67 62.01
C TYR A 117 -7.62 45.30 63.01
N ASP A 118 -6.38 44.83 63.05
CA ASP A 118 -5.33 45.38 63.90
C ASP A 118 -4.45 46.32 63.07
N GLY A 119 -3.28 45.85 62.62
CA GLY A 119 -2.34 46.61 61.80
C GLY A 119 -2.26 46.16 60.33
N ALA A 120 -3.02 45.14 59.93
CA ALA A 120 -3.03 44.59 58.58
C ALA A 120 -1.66 44.20 57.99
N HIS A 121 -0.65 43.94 58.83
CA HIS A 121 0.69 43.57 58.37
C HIS A 121 0.72 42.26 57.58
N ALA A 122 -0.22 41.33 57.84
CA ALA A 122 -0.35 40.14 57.02
C ALA A 122 -0.78 40.46 55.57
N PHE A 123 -1.58 41.51 55.39
CA PHE A 123 -2.02 41.99 54.07
C PHE A 123 -0.93 42.83 53.38
N ASP A 124 -0.20 43.66 54.11
CA ASP A 124 0.92 44.41 53.53
C ASP A 124 2.06 43.46 53.12
N HIS A 125 2.33 42.42 53.90
CA HIS A 125 3.22 41.32 53.51
C HIS A 125 2.79 40.69 52.19
N TYR A 126 1.49 40.42 52.01
CA TYR A 126 0.97 39.93 50.73
C TYR A 126 1.22 40.91 49.58
N LYS A 127 1.02 42.22 49.77
CA LYS A 127 1.29 43.22 48.73
C LYS A 127 2.76 43.28 48.31
N GLU A 128 3.67 43.16 49.27
CA GLU A 128 5.11 43.28 49.04
C GLU A 128 5.70 42.01 48.41
N THR A 129 5.32 40.83 48.90
CA THR A 129 5.93 39.56 48.48
C THR A 129 5.06 38.74 47.53
N SER A 130 3.83 39.17 47.25
CA SER A 130 2.82 38.42 46.50
C SER A 130 2.46 37.05 47.09
N HIS A 131 2.66 36.85 48.40
CA HIS A 131 2.30 35.60 49.07
C HIS A 131 0.81 35.55 49.38
N SER A 132 0.05 34.85 48.54
CA SER A 132 -1.42 34.89 48.53
C SER A 132 -2.12 34.16 49.69
N PHE A 133 -1.41 33.32 50.44
CA PHE A 133 -2.02 32.47 51.47
C PHE A 133 -1.49 32.75 52.87
N ALA A 134 -2.40 33.02 53.81
CA ALA A 134 -2.11 33.15 55.23
C ALA A 134 -3.10 32.36 56.07
N MET A 135 -2.64 31.82 57.20
CA MET A 135 -3.46 31.01 58.12
C MET A 135 -3.55 31.68 59.47
N ASP A 136 -4.75 31.78 60.02
CA ASP A 136 -4.97 32.23 61.40
C ASP A 136 -4.47 31.16 62.38
N LEU A 137 -3.58 31.55 63.30
CA LEU A 137 -3.01 30.65 64.31
C LEU A 137 -4.07 30.15 65.30
N THR A 138 -5.17 30.88 65.52
CA THR A 138 -6.21 30.51 66.48
C THR A 138 -7.22 29.54 65.86
N SER A 139 -7.81 29.91 64.72
CA SER A 139 -8.88 29.11 64.09
C SER A 139 -8.37 28.10 63.06
N GLN A 140 -7.08 28.12 62.72
CA GLN A 140 -6.47 27.33 61.64
C GLN A 140 -7.18 27.48 60.29
N ARG A 141 -7.91 28.59 60.10
CA ARG A 141 -8.54 28.92 58.83
C ARG A 141 -7.53 29.58 57.92
N VAL A 142 -7.50 29.15 56.67
CA VAL A 142 -6.62 29.72 55.65
C VAL A 142 -7.40 30.77 54.88
N TRP A 143 -6.83 31.95 54.74
CA TRP A 143 -7.31 33.05 53.93
C TRP A 143 -6.52 33.14 52.62
N ASP A 144 -7.25 33.31 51.51
CA ASP A 144 -6.69 33.61 50.20
C ASP A 144 -6.86 35.12 49.91
N TYR A 145 -5.75 35.83 49.77
CA TYR A 145 -5.73 37.25 49.44
C TYR A 145 -6.00 37.54 47.95
N LEU A 146 -5.78 36.58 47.05
CA LEU A 146 -6.14 36.72 45.64
C LEU A 146 -7.63 36.48 45.41
N GLY A 147 -8.17 35.42 46.03
CA GLY A 147 -9.59 35.05 45.98
C GLY A 147 -10.50 35.81 46.94
N ASP A 148 -9.93 36.66 47.81
CA ASP A 148 -10.58 37.43 48.88
C ASP A 148 -11.62 36.62 49.69
N GLY A 149 -11.21 35.44 50.15
CA GLY A 149 -12.09 34.52 50.89
C GLY A 149 -11.33 33.48 51.72
N TYR A 150 -12.08 32.78 52.58
CA TYR A 150 -11.55 31.64 53.32
C TYR A 150 -11.43 30.41 52.41
N VAL A 151 -10.26 29.80 52.39
CA VAL A 151 -10.05 28.50 51.73
C VAL A 151 -10.66 27.42 52.61
N HIS A 152 -11.73 26.80 52.12
CA HIS A 152 -12.30 25.62 52.74
C HIS A 152 -11.35 24.43 52.53
N ARG A 153 -11.24 23.54 53.52
CA ARG A 153 -10.39 22.35 53.45
C ARG A 153 -10.93 21.39 52.39
N ILE A 154 -10.42 21.49 51.17
CA ILE A 154 -10.78 20.60 50.06
C ILE A 154 -10.04 19.28 50.29
N ILE A 155 -10.74 18.27 50.83
CA ILE A 155 -10.32 16.88 50.68
C ILE A 155 -10.77 16.47 49.29
N GLN A 156 -9.88 16.57 48.31
CA GLN A 156 -10.16 16.14 46.94
C GLN A 156 -10.32 14.60 46.91
N GLY A 157 -11.57 14.14 46.82
CA GLY A 157 -11.88 12.83 46.25
C GLY A 157 -11.55 12.88 44.76
N LYS A 158 -10.67 11.99 44.30
CA LYS A 158 -10.03 12.11 42.98
C LYS A 158 -10.89 11.66 41.79
N SER A 159 -12.22 11.55 41.93
CA SER A 159 -13.05 11.05 40.84
C SER A 159 -14.43 11.68 40.65
N ASP A 160 -14.86 12.66 41.44
CA ASP A 160 -16.04 13.42 41.02
C ASP A 160 -16.07 14.78 41.70
N GLY A 161 -16.31 15.84 40.92
CA GLY A 161 -16.31 17.23 41.36
C GLY A 161 -17.50 17.60 42.25
N LYS A 162 -17.95 16.68 43.11
CA LYS A 162 -19.08 16.86 44.02
C LYS A 162 -18.55 17.10 45.45
N LEU A 163 -18.68 18.36 45.86
CA LEU A 163 -18.37 18.86 47.20
C LEU A 163 -19.15 18.04 48.26
N LEU A 164 -18.43 17.40 49.18
CA LEU A 164 -19.00 16.80 50.38
C LEU A 164 -18.43 17.53 51.59
N GLU A 165 -19.28 18.33 52.24
CA GLU A 165 -18.98 18.95 53.53
C GLU A 165 -18.98 17.85 54.61
N LEU A 166 -17.85 17.69 55.30
CA LEU A 166 -17.90 17.04 56.61
C LEU A 166 -18.46 18.06 57.61
N PRO A 167 -19.56 17.76 58.32
CA PRO A 167 -20.03 18.62 59.38
C PRO A 167 -18.92 18.78 60.41
N ALA A 168 -18.73 20.03 60.83
CA ALA A 168 -17.83 20.37 61.91
C ALA A 168 -18.14 19.49 63.13
N ARG A 169 -17.10 19.17 63.89
CA ARG A 169 -17.09 18.21 65.01
C ARG A 169 -17.91 18.66 66.24
N GLY A 170 -19.00 19.40 66.05
CA GLY A 170 -19.79 20.04 67.10
C GLY A 170 -21.31 20.04 66.93
N ASP A 171 -21.88 19.40 65.89
CA ASP A 171 -23.35 19.34 65.76
C ASP A 171 -23.88 17.97 66.22
N SER A 172 -24.54 17.97 67.39
CA SER A 172 -25.05 16.76 68.04
C SER A 172 -26.31 16.27 67.34
N ALA A 173 -26.21 15.15 66.62
CA ALA A 173 -27.30 14.46 65.95
C ALA A 173 -28.28 13.73 66.91
N LEU A 174 -28.73 14.38 67.99
CA LEU A 174 -29.62 13.78 69.00
C LEU A 174 -30.92 14.52 69.26
N ASP A 175 -31.29 15.52 68.45
CA ASP A 175 -32.68 16.02 68.45
C ASP A 175 -33.46 15.38 67.29
N PRO A 176 -34.48 14.54 67.56
CA PRO A 176 -35.37 14.03 66.53
C PRO A 176 -36.09 15.20 65.86
N PRO A 177 -36.06 15.33 64.51
CA PRO A 177 -36.90 16.30 63.83
C PRO A 177 -38.37 15.98 64.09
N ASP A 178 -39.15 17.00 64.43
CA ASP A 178 -40.60 16.95 64.57
C ASP A 178 -41.24 16.63 63.19
N TRP A 179 -41.65 15.38 62.97
CA TRP A 179 -42.32 14.92 61.74
C TRP A 179 -43.85 15.11 61.80
N SER A 180 -44.33 16.17 62.43
CA SER A 180 -45.77 16.52 62.43
C SER A 180 -46.30 17.01 61.07
N ASP A 181 -45.41 17.23 60.08
CA ASP A 181 -45.76 17.52 58.68
C ASP A 181 -45.36 16.37 57.72
N ALA A 182 -45.53 15.12 58.17
CA ALA A 182 -45.39 13.97 57.28
C ALA A 182 -46.56 13.96 56.29
N VAL A 183 -46.29 14.40 55.05
CA VAL A 183 -47.16 14.13 53.89
C VAL A 183 -47.59 12.65 53.96
N PRO A 184 -48.90 12.33 53.86
CA PRO A 184 -49.39 10.97 54.02
C PRO A 184 -48.57 9.95 53.24
N ARG A 185 -48.18 8.84 53.88
CA ARG A 185 -47.30 7.80 53.31
C ARG A 185 -47.76 7.32 51.93
N GLU A 186 -49.06 7.26 51.71
CA GLU A 186 -49.68 6.93 50.42
C GLU A 186 -49.36 7.94 49.31
N LYS A 187 -49.25 9.24 49.63
CA LYS A 187 -48.84 10.27 48.66
C LYS A 187 -47.35 10.14 48.33
N PHE A 188 -46.50 9.83 49.32
CA PHE A 188 -45.08 9.56 49.05
C PHE A 188 -44.90 8.30 48.21
N GLU A 189 -45.64 7.24 48.49
CA GLU A 189 -45.62 6.01 47.69
C GLU A 189 -46.11 6.30 46.26
N ASN A 190 -47.18 7.08 46.08
CA ASN A 190 -47.64 7.47 44.75
C ASN A 190 -46.62 8.34 43.99
N ILE A 191 -46.01 9.34 44.65
CA ILE A 191 -44.93 10.16 44.08
C ILE A 191 -43.72 9.29 43.71
N SER A 192 -43.38 8.30 44.53
CA SER A 192 -42.27 7.39 44.24
C SER A 192 -42.54 6.51 43.02
N VAL A 193 -43.79 6.06 42.82
CA VAL A 193 -44.21 5.30 41.64
C VAL A 193 -44.20 6.18 40.39
N GLU A 194 -44.68 7.41 40.47
CA GLU A 194 -44.62 8.37 39.36
C GLU A 194 -43.17 8.73 38.99
N TYR A 195 -42.31 8.94 39.98
CA TYR A 195 -40.90 9.21 39.76
C TYR A 195 -40.16 8.01 39.16
N THR A 196 -40.40 6.80 39.66
CA THR A 196 -39.82 5.58 39.09
C THR A 196 -40.31 5.35 37.66
N HIS A 197 -41.60 5.58 37.38
CA HIS A 197 -42.14 5.52 36.01
C HIS A 197 -41.50 6.57 35.08
N LEU A 198 -41.29 7.80 35.56
CA LEU A 198 -40.60 8.83 34.78
C LEU A 198 -39.14 8.45 34.50
N LEU A 199 -38.43 7.93 35.50
CA LEU A 199 -37.05 7.47 35.34
C LEU A 199 -36.96 6.28 34.39
N THR A 200 -37.83 5.27 34.52
CA THR A 200 -37.83 4.12 33.61
C THR A 200 -38.18 4.53 32.18
N SER A 201 -39.19 5.40 32.01
CA SER A 201 -39.52 5.98 30.71
C SER A 201 -38.34 6.73 30.08
N GLN A 202 -37.63 7.54 30.88
CA GLN A 202 -36.47 8.27 30.41
C GLN A 202 -35.30 7.34 30.05
N LEU A 203 -35.01 6.35 30.88
CA LEU A 203 -33.95 5.36 30.62
C LEU A 203 -34.27 4.51 29.39
N GLU A 204 -35.52 4.10 29.20
CA GLU A 204 -35.94 3.35 28.01
C GLU A 204 -35.81 4.20 26.75
N SER A 205 -36.17 5.49 26.81
CA SER A 205 -35.99 6.40 25.68
C SER A 205 -34.52 6.61 25.30
N GLN A 206 -33.62 6.72 26.30
CA GLN A 206 -32.18 6.83 26.07
C GLN A 206 -31.60 5.53 25.51
N ARG A 207 -32.04 4.38 26.05
CA ARG A 207 -31.62 3.07 25.58
C ARG A 207 -31.96 2.90 24.10
N VAL A 208 -33.22 3.11 23.71
CA VAL A 208 -33.67 2.99 22.32
C VAL A 208 -32.89 3.95 21.42
N TYR A 209 -32.67 5.20 21.84
CA TYR A 209 -31.88 6.16 21.08
C TYR A 209 -30.44 5.68 20.81
N PHE A 210 -29.74 5.22 21.85
CA PHE A 210 -28.36 4.77 21.70
C PHE A 210 -28.25 3.42 20.98
N GLU A 211 -29.18 2.49 21.20
CA GLU A 211 -29.25 1.24 20.42
C GLU A 211 -29.42 1.53 18.93
N GLU A 212 -30.30 2.46 18.56
CA GLU A 212 -30.50 2.87 17.17
C GLU A 212 -29.25 3.59 16.59
N GLN A 213 -28.55 4.42 17.38
CA GLN A 213 -27.28 5.02 16.94
C GLN A 213 -26.20 3.97 16.70
N VAL A 214 -26.08 2.98 17.59
CA VAL A 214 -25.13 1.88 17.47
C VAL A 214 -25.46 1.02 16.25
N GLU A 215 -26.72 0.70 16.03
CA GLU A 215 -27.18 -0.06 14.86
C GLU A 215 -26.84 0.68 13.56
N ARG A 216 -27.16 1.98 13.47
CA ARG A 216 -26.79 2.81 12.29
C ARG A 216 -25.28 2.87 12.07
N ALA A 217 -24.49 2.95 13.14
CA ALA A 217 -23.03 2.94 13.03
C ALA A 217 -22.51 1.59 12.56
N ALA A 218 -23.05 0.49 13.08
CA ALA A 218 -22.72 -0.87 12.68
C ALA A 218 -23.08 -1.13 11.20
N ASP A 219 -24.25 -0.66 10.74
CA ASP A 219 -24.68 -0.75 9.35
C ASP A 219 -23.80 0.04 8.38
N LYS A 220 -23.37 1.25 8.79
CA LYS A 220 -22.43 2.03 7.99
C LYS A 220 -21.07 1.34 7.92
N ALA A 221 -20.58 0.80 9.04
CA ALA A 221 -19.33 0.08 9.10
C ALA A 221 -19.37 -1.22 8.25
N SER A 222 -20.47 -1.96 8.30
CA SER A 222 -20.65 -3.20 7.52
C SER A 222 -20.69 -2.90 6.02
N LYS A 223 -21.43 -1.87 5.59
CA LYS A 223 -21.49 -1.43 4.18
C LYS A 223 -20.13 -0.92 3.70
N ALA A 224 -19.43 -0.12 4.51
CA ALA A 224 -18.09 0.36 4.18
C ALA A 224 -17.09 -0.79 4.06
N SER A 225 -17.14 -1.77 4.97
CA SER A 225 -16.31 -2.97 4.92
C SER A 225 -16.58 -3.81 3.68
N ALA A 226 -17.85 -4.06 3.34
CA ALA A 226 -18.22 -4.79 2.12
C ALA A 226 -17.76 -4.05 0.84
N SER A 227 -17.90 -2.73 0.81
CA SER A 227 -17.38 -1.90 -0.28
C SER A 227 -15.86 -1.97 -0.38
N ALA A 228 -15.14 -1.96 0.75
CA ALA A 228 -13.69 -2.07 0.77
C ALA A 228 -13.22 -3.45 0.27
N ILE A 229 -13.87 -4.52 0.69
CA ILE A 229 -13.58 -5.89 0.24
C ILE A 229 -13.80 -6.02 -1.27
N SER A 230 -14.97 -5.59 -1.78
CA SER A 230 -15.25 -5.64 -3.22
C SER A 230 -14.26 -4.82 -4.06
N ALA A 231 -13.84 -3.65 -3.57
CA ALA A 231 -12.83 -2.82 -4.20
C ALA A 231 -11.45 -3.49 -4.19
N GLN A 232 -11.07 -4.12 -3.07
CA GLN A 232 -9.81 -4.87 -2.97
C GLN A 232 -9.79 -6.05 -3.95
N GLU A 233 -10.86 -6.84 -4.02
CA GLU A 233 -10.95 -7.95 -4.97
C GLU A 233 -10.88 -7.46 -6.43
N ALA A 234 -11.50 -6.32 -6.74
CA ALA A 234 -11.42 -5.72 -8.07
C ALA A 234 -9.98 -5.27 -8.39
N ALA A 235 -9.28 -4.67 -7.43
CA ALA A 235 -7.88 -4.30 -7.57
C ALA A 235 -6.98 -5.52 -7.78
N GLU A 236 -7.19 -6.61 -7.02
CA GLU A 236 -6.44 -7.86 -7.17
C GLU A 236 -6.72 -8.57 -8.50
N ARG A 237 -7.94 -8.47 -9.03
CA ARG A 237 -8.27 -8.96 -10.38
C ARG A 237 -7.52 -8.16 -11.44
N LEU A 238 -7.58 -6.82 -11.36
CA LEU A 238 -6.88 -5.94 -12.30
C LEU A 238 -5.36 -6.12 -12.24
N ALA A 239 -4.78 -6.29 -11.04
CA ALA A 239 -3.35 -6.55 -10.88
C ALA A 239 -2.91 -7.84 -11.59
N ARG A 240 -3.68 -8.92 -11.45
CA ARG A 240 -3.43 -10.19 -12.16
C ARG A 240 -3.52 -10.05 -13.66
N ASP A 241 -4.49 -9.28 -14.16
CA ASP A 241 -4.64 -9.07 -15.60
C ASP A 241 -3.54 -8.16 -16.17
N MET A 242 -3.08 -7.17 -15.41
CA MET A 242 -1.91 -6.36 -15.76
C MET A 242 -0.63 -7.21 -15.84
N GLU A 243 -0.42 -8.13 -14.88
CA GLU A 243 0.73 -9.03 -14.90
C GLU A 243 0.71 -9.98 -16.11
N LYS A 244 -0.47 -10.55 -16.43
CA LYS A 244 -0.64 -11.35 -17.65
C LYS A 244 -0.34 -10.53 -18.90
N LEU A 245 -0.90 -9.32 -19.00
CA LEU A 245 -0.69 -8.46 -20.16
C LEU A 245 0.78 -8.05 -20.30
N GLN A 246 1.46 -7.79 -19.18
CA GLN A 246 2.89 -7.50 -19.16
C GLN A 246 3.72 -8.70 -19.60
N SER A 247 3.38 -9.93 -19.16
CA SER A 247 4.06 -11.15 -19.64
C SER A 247 3.88 -11.38 -21.14
N GLN A 248 2.68 -11.10 -21.67
CA GLN A 248 2.41 -11.20 -23.09
C GLN A 248 3.19 -10.15 -23.88
N TYR A 249 3.20 -8.91 -23.39
CA TYR A 249 3.98 -7.83 -23.98
C TYR A 249 5.47 -8.18 -24.02
N ASP A 250 6.03 -8.67 -22.92
CA ASP A 250 7.43 -9.08 -22.85
C ASP A 250 7.75 -10.21 -23.84
N SER A 251 6.88 -11.22 -23.95
CA SER A 251 7.04 -12.30 -24.95
C SER A 251 7.01 -11.77 -26.38
N LEU A 252 6.10 -10.83 -26.66
CA LEU A 252 5.94 -10.23 -27.98
C LEU A 252 7.19 -9.43 -28.34
N THR A 253 7.63 -8.57 -27.43
CA THR A 253 8.75 -7.64 -27.62
C THR A 253 10.10 -8.36 -27.65
N ARG A 254 10.33 -9.36 -26.81
CA ARG A 254 11.64 -10.03 -26.71
C ARG A 254 11.80 -11.19 -27.69
N GLU A 255 10.72 -11.90 -28.01
CA GLU A 255 10.81 -13.11 -28.82
C GLU A 255 10.23 -12.92 -30.21
N THR A 256 8.95 -12.54 -30.29
CA THR A 256 8.23 -12.56 -31.56
C THR A 256 8.72 -11.47 -32.53
N ILE A 257 8.87 -10.23 -32.07
CA ILE A 257 9.31 -9.12 -32.92
C ILE A 257 10.73 -9.39 -33.47
N PRO A 258 11.74 -9.72 -32.65
CA PRO A 258 13.08 -10.01 -33.16
C PRO A 258 13.14 -11.26 -34.04
N SER A 259 12.25 -12.24 -33.84
CA SER A 259 12.15 -13.38 -34.76
C SER A 259 11.61 -12.96 -36.13
N LEU A 260 10.51 -12.19 -36.15
CA LEU A 260 9.90 -11.69 -37.38
C LEU A 260 10.83 -10.75 -38.14
N GLU A 261 11.59 -9.90 -37.45
CA GLU A 261 12.61 -9.04 -38.07
C GLU A 261 13.72 -9.86 -38.73
N ARG A 262 14.20 -10.93 -38.08
CA ARG A 262 15.19 -11.85 -38.65
C ARG A 262 14.66 -12.59 -39.88
N ASP A 263 13.41 -13.02 -39.84
CA ASP A 263 12.78 -13.72 -40.95
C ASP A 263 12.48 -12.79 -42.13
N LYS A 264 12.03 -11.56 -41.85
CA LYS A 264 11.91 -10.49 -42.84
C LYS A 264 13.24 -10.21 -43.52
N ALA A 265 14.31 -10.00 -42.75
CA ALA A 265 15.64 -9.75 -43.32
C ALA A 265 16.16 -10.94 -44.15
N ARG A 266 15.84 -12.19 -43.77
CA ARG A 266 16.14 -13.38 -44.58
C ARG A 266 15.35 -13.41 -45.88
N ALA A 267 14.07 -13.09 -45.84
CA ALA A 267 13.20 -13.05 -47.02
C ALA A 267 13.65 -11.95 -48.00
N GLU A 268 13.97 -10.75 -47.50
CA GLU A 268 14.50 -9.64 -48.30
C GLU A 268 15.81 -10.02 -48.99
N ARG A 269 16.78 -10.58 -48.26
CA ARG A 269 18.05 -11.06 -48.87
C ARG A 269 17.84 -12.15 -49.92
N ARG A 270 16.83 -13.01 -49.76
CA ARG A 270 16.49 -14.02 -50.78
C ARG A 270 15.86 -13.37 -52.00
N ALA A 271 14.95 -12.42 -51.80
CA ALA A 271 14.32 -11.67 -52.88
C ALA A 271 15.37 -10.89 -53.70
N GLU A 272 16.30 -10.18 -53.05
CA GLU A 272 17.41 -9.49 -53.71
C GLU A 272 18.29 -10.44 -54.54
N LYS A 273 18.60 -11.63 -53.99
CA LYS A 273 19.35 -12.66 -54.73
C LYS A 273 18.58 -13.14 -55.96
N PHE A 274 17.30 -13.48 -55.82
CA PHE A 274 16.48 -13.90 -56.95
C PHE A 274 16.32 -12.78 -57.99
N GLU A 275 16.18 -11.53 -57.56
CA GLU A 275 16.11 -10.39 -58.46
C GLU A 275 17.43 -10.20 -59.22
N SER A 276 18.58 -10.25 -58.52
CA SER A 276 19.89 -10.16 -59.17
C SER A 276 20.11 -11.29 -60.18
N MET A 277 19.74 -12.52 -59.81
CA MET A 277 19.80 -13.70 -60.69
C MET A 277 18.88 -13.54 -61.91
N SER A 278 17.65 -13.04 -61.71
CA SER A 278 16.71 -12.76 -62.79
C SER A 278 17.29 -11.73 -63.76
N ARG A 279 17.85 -10.62 -63.25
CA ARG A 279 18.51 -9.60 -64.08
C ARG A 279 19.69 -10.16 -64.88
N THR A 280 20.53 -11.00 -64.29
CA THR A 280 21.64 -11.64 -65.01
C THR A 280 21.17 -12.64 -66.05
N MET A 281 20.17 -13.47 -65.72
CA MET A 281 19.59 -14.44 -66.66
C MET A 281 18.90 -13.73 -67.82
N GLU A 282 18.23 -12.62 -67.56
CA GLU A 282 17.59 -11.81 -68.60
C GLU A 282 18.62 -11.12 -69.50
N LYS A 283 19.75 -10.66 -68.95
CA LYS A 283 20.88 -10.14 -69.75
C LYS A 283 21.47 -11.24 -70.65
N GLN A 284 21.79 -12.39 -70.08
CA GLN A 284 22.32 -13.54 -70.84
C GLN A 284 21.36 -13.99 -71.93
N TRP A 285 20.07 -14.09 -71.61
CA TRP A 285 19.06 -14.45 -72.61
C TRP A 285 18.97 -13.44 -73.75
N ARG A 286 19.05 -12.13 -73.45
CA ARG A 286 19.09 -11.09 -74.51
C ARG A 286 20.33 -11.24 -75.38
N GLU A 287 21.51 -11.41 -74.78
CA GLU A 287 22.77 -11.61 -75.49
C GLU A 287 22.70 -12.86 -76.38
N GLU A 288 22.28 -14.01 -75.84
CA GLU A 288 22.07 -15.25 -76.59
C GLU A 288 21.06 -15.08 -77.73
N LYS A 289 19.97 -14.35 -77.50
CA LYS A 289 18.98 -14.08 -78.55
C LYS A 289 19.57 -13.24 -79.69
N THR A 290 20.37 -12.23 -79.37
CA THR A 290 21.06 -11.42 -80.38
C THR A 290 22.13 -12.21 -81.13
N MET A 291 22.91 -13.04 -80.41
CA MET A 291 23.93 -13.90 -81.02
C MET A 291 23.29 -14.92 -81.95
N ASN A 292 22.25 -15.64 -81.50
CA ASN A 292 21.52 -16.58 -82.33
C ASN A 292 20.90 -15.92 -83.58
N ALA A 293 20.34 -14.71 -83.45
CA ALA A 293 19.84 -13.97 -84.61
C ALA A 293 20.96 -13.69 -85.63
N SER A 294 22.10 -13.16 -85.18
CA SER A 294 23.25 -12.88 -86.07
C SER A 294 23.88 -14.15 -86.67
N LEU A 295 23.91 -15.26 -85.92
CA LEU A 295 24.37 -16.55 -86.41
C LEU A 295 23.43 -17.11 -87.48
N MET A 296 22.11 -17.00 -87.28
CA MET A 296 21.12 -17.40 -88.27
C MET A 296 21.27 -16.60 -89.56
N GLU A 297 21.42 -15.27 -89.48
CA GLU A 297 21.71 -14.43 -90.66
C GLU A 297 22.99 -14.87 -91.39
N ARG A 298 24.04 -15.22 -90.64
CA ARG A 298 25.29 -15.70 -91.23
C ARG A 298 25.15 -17.08 -91.86
N VAL A 299 24.36 -17.98 -91.26
CA VAL A 299 24.04 -19.29 -91.84
C VAL A 299 23.26 -19.10 -93.15
N GLU A 300 22.25 -18.23 -93.17
CA GLU A 300 21.49 -17.92 -94.38
C GLU A 300 22.39 -17.35 -95.49
N PHE A 301 23.30 -16.43 -95.14
CA PHE A 301 24.27 -15.89 -96.09
C PHE A 301 25.21 -16.97 -96.65
N LEU A 302 25.75 -17.83 -95.79
CA LEU A 302 26.65 -18.91 -96.19
C LEU A 302 25.92 -19.97 -97.03
N ASP A 303 24.68 -20.33 -96.69
CA ASP A 303 23.86 -21.25 -97.48
C ASP A 303 23.58 -20.67 -98.88
N ALA A 304 23.30 -19.37 -98.98
CA ALA A 304 23.14 -18.70 -100.26
C ALA A 304 24.44 -18.74 -101.10
N GLU A 305 25.59 -18.49 -100.47
CA GLU A 305 26.89 -18.53 -101.16
C GLU A 305 27.29 -19.95 -101.58
N VAL A 306 27.07 -20.95 -100.73
CA VAL A 306 27.27 -22.36 -101.07
C VAL A 306 26.34 -22.77 -102.22
N SER A 307 25.08 -22.29 -102.23
CA SER A 307 24.16 -22.55 -103.35
C SER A 307 24.66 -21.94 -104.65
N LYS A 308 25.20 -20.71 -104.62
CA LYS A 308 25.80 -20.07 -105.81
C LYS A 308 27.04 -20.81 -106.30
N LEU A 309 27.95 -21.15 -105.39
CA LEU A 309 29.16 -21.89 -105.72
C LEU A 309 28.84 -23.28 -106.25
N LYS A 310 27.82 -23.97 -105.71
CA LYS A 310 27.33 -25.24 -106.25
C LYS A 310 26.79 -25.08 -107.67
N ALA A 311 25.94 -24.09 -107.93
CA ALA A 311 25.41 -23.82 -109.27
C ALA A 311 26.54 -23.49 -110.26
N ALA A 312 27.53 -22.69 -109.87
CA ALA A 312 28.69 -22.40 -110.71
C ALA A 312 29.57 -23.64 -110.95
N ASN A 313 29.71 -24.52 -109.96
CA ASN A 313 30.46 -25.77 -110.11
C ASN A 313 29.72 -26.77 -110.99
N GLU A 314 28.38 -26.82 -110.92
CA GLU A 314 27.54 -27.59 -111.85
C GLU A 314 27.68 -27.07 -113.29
N ASP A 315 27.61 -25.75 -113.50
CA ASP A 315 27.81 -25.11 -114.81
C ASP A 315 29.24 -25.35 -115.35
N LEU A 316 30.26 -25.17 -114.53
CA LEU A 316 31.65 -25.50 -114.92
C LEU A 316 31.84 -27.00 -115.18
N ALA A 317 31.16 -27.88 -114.44
CA ALA A 317 31.20 -29.32 -114.68
C ALA A 317 30.52 -29.68 -116.01
N GLU A 318 29.41 -29.02 -116.36
CA GLU A 318 28.75 -29.14 -117.66
C GLU A 318 29.66 -28.63 -118.79
N GLN A 319 30.25 -27.44 -118.64
CA GLN A 319 31.24 -26.92 -119.60
C GLN A 319 32.45 -27.85 -119.76
N ASN A 320 33.00 -28.39 -118.66
CA ASN A 320 34.09 -29.36 -118.74
C ASN A 320 33.65 -30.66 -119.41
N ARG A 321 32.42 -31.12 -119.17
CA ARG A 321 31.84 -32.29 -119.82
C ARG A 321 31.68 -32.04 -121.32
N ASP A 322 31.19 -30.87 -121.71
CA ASP A 322 31.03 -30.44 -123.09
C ASP A 322 32.38 -30.30 -123.80
N LEU A 323 33.37 -29.69 -123.16
CA LEU A 323 34.75 -29.59 -123.67
C LEU A 323 35.39 -30.97 -123.81
N THR A 324 35.20 -31.86 -122.83
CA THR A 324 35.68 -33.25 -122.90
C THR A 324 34.98 -34.02 -124.02
N PHE A 325 33.68 -33.81 -124.21
CA PHE A 325 32.92 -34.38 -125.33
C PHE A 325 33.40 -33.82 -126.67
N PHE A 326 33.67 -32.52 -126.77
CA PHE A 326 34.22 -31.88 -127.96
C PHE A 326 35.63 -32.39 -128.30
N ILE A 327 36.52 -32.49 -127.30
CA ILE A 327 37.89 -33.02 -127.47
C ILE A 327 37.85 -34.50 -127.87
N SER A 328 37.07 -35.33 -127.18
CA SER A 328 36.95 -36.75 -127.54
C SER A 328 36.26 -36.95 -128.89
N GLY A 329 35.32 -36.09 -129.27
CA GLY A 329 34.73 -36.03 -130.61
C GLY A 329 35.78 -35.69 -131.68
N THR A 330 36.59 -34.65 -131.46
CA THR A 330 37.68 -34.26 -132.38
C THR A 330 38.82 -35.27 -132.44
N GLU A 331 39.14 -35.96 -131.34
CA GLU A 331 40.15 -37.02 -131.29
C GLU A 331 39.66 -38.31 -131.97
N ARG A 332 38.36 -38.64 -131.87
CA ARG A 332 37.71 -39.71 -132.65
C ARG A 332 37.66 -39.39 -134.14
N LEU A 333 37.46 -38.12 -134.51
CA LEU A 333 37.49 -37.64 -135.90
C LEU A 333 38.92 -37.58 -136.49
N LYS A 334 39.96 -37.31 -135.69
CA LYS A 334 41.37 -37.33 -136.14
C LYS A 334 41.90 -38.74 -136.47
N ASN A 335 41.32 -39.78 -135.89
CA ASN A 335 41.70 -41.18 -136.12
C ASN A 335 40.85 -41.88 -137.20
N GLN A 336 39.94 -41.16 -137.87
CA GLN A 336 39.16 -41.69 -139.00
C GLN A 336 39.52 -40.92 -140.27
N GLY A 337 39.75 -41.68 -141.35
CA GLY A 337 39.95 -41.12 -142.68
C GLY A 337 38.70 -40.39 -143.19
N GLU A 338 38.93 -39.47 -144.11
CA GLU A 338 38.00 -38.61 -144.84
C GLU A 338 36.81 -39.39 -145.46
N ASP A 339 35.80 -39.80 -144.68
CA ASP A 339 34.56 -40.43 -145.18
C ASP A 339 33.42 -40.57 -144.14
N VAL A 340 33.20 -39.58 -143.26
CA VAL A 340 32.04 -39.61 -142.33
C VAL A 340 31.33 -38.25 -142.29
N VAL A 341 30.24 -38.15 -143.04
CA VAL A 341 29.27 -37.04 -143.01
C VAL A 341 27.96 -37.58 -142.45
N GLU A 342 27.54 -37.00 -141.31
CA GLU A 342 26.22 -37.08 -140.64
C GLU A 342 25.89 -38.31 -139.79
N GLY A 343 26.30 -38.27 -138.52
CA GLY A 343 25.82 -39.16 -137.45
C GLY A 343 24.99 -38.40 -136.41
N THR A 344 23.75 -38.85 -136.16
CA THR A 344 22.84 -38.33 -135.13
C THR A 344 23.20 -38.87 -133.75
N VAL A 345 23.40 -37.99 -132.76
CA VAL A 345 23.67 -38.35 -131.35
C VAL A 345 22.37 -38.22 -130.54
N SER A 346 21.97 -39.30 -129.86
CA SER A 346 20.84 -39.32 -128.93
C SER A 346 21.32 -39.57 -127.51
N VAL A 347 20.90 -38.74 -126.55
CA VAL A 347 21.25 -38.82 -125.12
C VAL A 347 20.12 -39.55 -124.38
N PRO A 348 20.40 -40.60 -123.57
CA PRO A 348 19.38 -41.24 -122.73
C PRO A 348 19.16 -40.46 -121.42
N ASP A 349 17.89 -40.29 -121.03
CA ASP A 349 17.50 -39.74 -119.72
C ASP A 349 17.91 -40.66 -118.54
N PRO A 350 18.35 -40.10 -117.38
CA PRO A 350 18.71 -40.88 -116.21
C PRO A 350 17.48 -41.42 -115.45
N PRO A 351 17.56 -42.60 -114.81
CA PRO A 351 16.41 -43.21 -114.16
C PRO A 351 16.36 -42.96 -112.64
N THR A 352 15.11 -43.05 -112.15
CA THR A 352 14.69 -43.31 -110.75
C THR A 352 14.64 -42.08 -109.81
N SER A 353 13.75 -41.97 -108.82
CA SER A 353 13.06 -42.99 -108.06
C SER A 353 11.77 -42.43 -107.43
N SER A 354 10.76 -43.28 -107.32
CA SER A 354 9.58 -43.04 -106.50
C SER A 354 9.86 -43.54 -105.08
N SER A 355 9.72 -42.67 -104.07
CA SER A 355 9.53 -43.16 -102.70
C SER A 355 8.61 -42.27 -101.86
N LYS A 356 7.65 -42.98 -101.28
CA LYS A 356 6.59 -42.62 -100.34
C LYS A 356 7.14 -42.17 -98.96
N ARG A 357 6.53 -41.09 -98.45
CA ARG A 357 5.62 -41.07 -97.27
C ARG A 357 6.20 -41.35 -95.86
N LYS A 358 6.04 -40.36 -94.95
CA LYS A 358 5.53 -40.41 -93.55
C LYS A 358 5.93 -39.10 -92.85
N GLY A 359 5.19 -38.45 -91.96
CA GLY A 359 4.12 -38.88 -91.06
C GLY A 359 4.35 -38.08 -89.76
N LYS A 360 3.71 -36.91 -89.66
CA LYS A 360 3.90 -35.93 -88.58
C LYS A 360 3.10 -36.39 -87.34
N ARG A 361 3.77 -36.88 -86.29
CA ARG A 361 3.18 -37.03 -84.95
C ARG A 361 3.49 -35.77 -84.13
N LYS A 362 2.44 -35.01 -83.81
CA LYS A 362 2.42 -34.01 -82.75
C LYS A 362 2.65 -34.72 -81.41
N ALA A 363 3.57 -34.21 -80.60
CA ALA A 363 3.60 -34.44 -79.16
C ALA A 363 3.51 -33.09 -78.46
N LYS A 364 2.51 -33.02 -77.58
CA LYS A 364 2.05 -31.91 -76.77
C LYS A 364 2.85 -31.92 -75.47
N LYS A 365 3.41 -30.79 -75.06
CA LYS A 365 3.52 -30.45 -73.65
C LYS A 365 3.42 -28.94 -73.50
#